data_AF-A0A2N2DH59-F1
#
_entry.id   AF-A0A2N2DH59-F1
#
_cell.length_a   1.000
_cell.length_b   1.000
_cell.length_c   1.000
_cell.angle_alpha   90.00
_cell.angle_beta   90.00
_cell.angle_gamma   90.00
#
_symmetry.space_group_name_H-M   'P 1'
#
loop_
_entity.id
_entity.type
_entity.pdbx_description
1 polymer ?
#
loop_
_entity_poly.entity_id
_entity_poly.type
_entity_poly.pdbx_seq_one_letter_code
_entity_poly.pdbx_strand_id
1 'polypeptide(L)'
;MGMHKLIAEMLFSKAAFLANAWYASHMRHFDQLGEYKNFFRARFGADRQLCYELMVILSRYLEESDVSGEVVSWVERAYSVRVFDRINEELFSLRIRLLTEVIDNELKFLNETGKISETEMKLSQARISEFLQQVKTKYIERIDSSSNPDIF
;
A
#
# COMPACT_ATOMS: atom_id res chain seq x y z
N MET A 1 -11.24 -23.52 5.54
CA MET A 1 -11.20 -22.10 5.96
C MET A 1 -9.93 -21.53 5.36
N GLY A 2 -10.00 -20.47 4.55
CA GLY A 2 -8.82 -19.94 3.85
C GLY A 2 -7.73 -19.49 4.83
N MET A 3 -6.48 -19.81 4.52
CA MET A 3 -5.32 -19.66 5.43
C MET A 3 -5.13 -18.23 5.94
N HIS A 4 -5.58 -17.22 5.19
CA HIS A 4 -5.44 -15.81 5.52
C HIS A 4 -6.73 -15.14 5.99
N LYS A 5 -7.83 -15.89 6.20
CA LYS A 5 -9.16 -15.31 6.46
C LYS A 5 -9.17 -14.32 7.63
N LEU A 6 -8.57 -14.68 8.77
CA LEU A 6 -8.50 -13.81 9.94
C LEU A 6 -7.71 -12.52 9.68
N ILE A 7 -6.67 -12.60 8.83
CA ILE A 7 -5.81 -11.47 8.50
C ILE A 7 -6.51 -10.55 7.50
N ALA A 8 -7.21 -11.13 6.53
CA ALA A 8 -8.06 -10.37 5.63
C ALA A 8 -9.16 -9.61 6.39
N GLU A 9 -9.88 -10.28 7.29
CA GLU A 9 -10.90 -9.66 8.16
C GLU A 9 -10.30 -8.53 9.02
N MET A 10 -9.09 -8.74 9.57
CA MET A 10 -8.37 -7.70 10.31
C MET A 10 -8.04 -6.49 9.43
N LEU A 11 -7.45 -6.72 8.26
CA LEU A 11 -7.09 -5.65 7.34
C LEU A 11 -8.31 -4.85 6.89
N PHE A 12 -9.41 -5.52 6.57
CA PHE A 12 -10.66 -4.87 6.18
C PHE A 12 -11.25 -4.04 7.33
N SER A 13 -11.41 -4.64 8.51
CA SER A 13 -12.02 -3.98 9.66
C SER A 13 -11.17 -2.83 10.23
N LYS A 14 -9.85 -2.91 10.10
CA LYS A 14 -8.91 -1.87 10.58
C LYS A 14 -8.40 -0.94 9.48
N ALA A 15 -8.85 -1.04 8.23
CA ALA A 15 -8.27 -0.28 7.11
C ALA A 15 -8.14 1.22 7.40
N ALA A 16 -9.17 1.84 7.97
CA ALA A 16 -9.14 3.26 8.32
C ALA A 16 -8.13 3.59 9.43
N PHE A 17 -8.02 2.72 10.45
CA PHE A 17 -7.05 2.86 11.53
C PHE A 17 -5.62 2.70 11.03
N LEU A 18 -5.37 1.68 10.21
CA LEU A 18 -4.06 1.41 9.64
C LEU A 18 -3.65 2.51 8.65
N ALA A 19 -4.58 3.06 7.87
CA ALA A 19 -4.29 4.24 7.03
C ALA A 19 -3.88 5.47 7.86
N ASN A 20 -4.43 5.63 9.06
CA ASN A 20 -4.01 6.69 9.99
C ASN A 20 -2.63 6.40 10.62
N ALA A 21 -2.35 5.14 10.99
CA ALA A 21 -1.04 4.74 11.49
C ALA A 21 0.04 4.92 10.41
N TRP A 22 -0.27 4.54 9.18
CA TRP A 22 0.56 4.80 8.00
C TRP A 22 0.83 6.29 7.86
N TYR A 23 -0.21 7.12 7.98
CA TYR A 23 -0.07 8.57 7.91
C TYR A 23 0.88 9.11 8.99
N ALA A 24 0.72 8.68 10.24
CA ALA A 24 1.61 9.11 11.32
C ALA A 24 3.07 8.70 11.04
N SER A 25 3.29 7.50 10.50
CA SER A 25 4.64 7.06 10.10
C SER A 25 5.18 7.89 8.93
N HIS A 26 4.34 8.16 7.93
CA HIS A 26 4.67 9.00 6.79
C HIS A 26 5.04 10.43 7.21
N MET A 27 4.35 11.01 8.18
CA MET A 27 4.66 12.34 8.72
C MET A 27 6.00 12.40 9.48
N ARG A 28 6.48 11.29 10.05
CA ARG A 28 7.82 11.24 10.65
C ARG A 28 8.92 11.22 9.59
N HIS A 29 8.66 10.60 8.43
CA HIS A 29 9.56 10.64 7.29
C HIS A 29 9.47 11.97 6.51
N PHE A 30 8.31 12.62 6.53
CA PHE A 30 8.04 13.90 5.88
C PHE A 30 9.02 15.01 6.30
N ASP A 31 9.50 15.00 7.54
CA ASP A 31 10.44 16.02 7.99
C ASP A 31 11.79 15.99 7.27
N GLN A 32 12.11 14.86 6.62
CA GLN A 32 13.33 14.61 5.87
C GLN A 32 13.23 15.04 4.39
N LEU A 33 12.04 15.39 3.87
CA LEU A 33 11.77 15.62 2.44
C LEU A 33 12.07 17.05 1.94
N GLY A 34 12.69 17.91 2.76
CA GLY A 34 13.19 19.22 2.34
C GLY A 34 12.16 20.11 1.62
N GLU A 35 12.46 20.53 0.39
CA GLU A 35 11.67 21.49 -0.40
C GLU A 35 10.32 20.93 -0.90
N TYR A 36 10.15 19.61 -0.92
CA TYR A 36 8.95 18.99 -1.47
C TYR A 36 7.75 18.97 -0.50
N LYS A 37 7.95 19.37 0.77
CA LYS A 37 6.95 19.35 1.85
C LYS A 37 5.59 19.95 1.47
N ASN A 38 5.56 21.03 0.69
CA ASN A 38 4.31 21.69 0.31
C ASN A 38 3.45 20.85 -0.66
N PHE A 39 4.08 20.10 -1.57
CA PHE A 39 3.38 19.20 -2.49
C PHE A 39 2.78 17.99 -1.76
N PHE A 40 3.46 17.48 -0.73
CA PHE A 40 2.94 16.42 0.13
C PHE A 40 1.72 16.85 0.93
N ARG A 41 1.76 18.06 1.51
CA ARG A 41 0.63 18.59 2.28
C ARG A 41 -0.61 18.73 1.41
N ALA A 42 -0.46 19.15 0.15
CA ALA A 42 -1.57 19.28 -0.79
C ALA A 42 -2.21 17.94 -1.17
N ARG A 43 -1.44 16.83 -1.12
CA ARG A 43 -1.91 15.48 -1.49
C ARG A 43 -2.34 14.61 -0.32
N PHE A 44 -2.20 15.11 0.90
CA PHE A 44 -2.48 14.36 2.14
C PHE A 44 -3.78 13.55 2.09
N GLY A 45 -4.89 14.19 1.71
CA GLY A 45 -6.19 13.53 1.62
C GLY A 45 -6.21 12.40 0.60
N ALA A 46 -5.62 12.62 -0.57
CA ALA A 46 -5.54 11.64 -1.64
C ALA A 46 -4.63 10.45 -1.28
N ASP A 47 -3.44 10.71 -0.72
CA ASP A 47 -2.51 9.64 -0.33
C ASP A 47 -3.07 8.75 0.77
N ARG A 48 -3.72 9.34 1.78
CA ARG A 48 -4.40 8.59 2.83
C ARG A 48 -5.54 7.72 2.27
N GLN A 49 -6.33 8.28 1.35
CA GLN A 49 -7.40 7.54 0.69
C GLN A 49 -6.86 6.38 -0.16
N LEU A 50 -5.78 6.60 -0.91
CA LEU A 50 -5.11 5.55 -1.67
C LEU A 50 -4.60 4.42 -0.75
N CYS A 51 -4.03 4.74 0.42
CA CYS A 51 -3.60 3.74 1.39
C CYS A 51 -4.78 2.93 1.94
N TYR A 52 -5.89 3.59 2.29
CA TYR A 52 -7.12 2.91 2.72
C TYR A 52 -7.63 1.95 1.64
N GLU A 53 -7.76 2.43 0.40
CA GLU A 53 -8.25 1.61 -0.72
C GLU A 53 -7.34 0.40 -0.97
N LEU A 54 -6.02 0.59 -0.93
CA LEU A 54 -5.07 -0.49 -1.15
C LEU A 54 -5.17 -1.56 -0.06
N MET A 55 -5.45 -1.19 1.19
CA MET A 55 -5.70 -2.16 2.27
C MET A 55 -6.98 -2.97 2.04
N VAL A 56 -8.05 -2.32 1.54
CA VAL A 56 -9.29 -3.02 1.19
C VAL A 56 -9.05 -4.00 0.03
N ILE A 57 -8.34 -3.57 -1.02
CA ILE A 57 -7.98 -4.44 -2.14
C ILE A 57 -7.12 -5.62 -1.66
N LEU A 58 -6.11 -5.35 -0.82
CA LEU A 58 -5.26 -6.39 -0.24
C LEU A 58 -6.06 -7.38 0.61
N SER A 59 -7.04 -6.92 1.40
CA SER A 59 -7.87 -7.83 2.20
C SER A 59 -8.63 -8.82 1.30
N ARG A 60 -9.22 -8.35 0.19
CA ARG A 60 -9.92 -9.20 -0.76
C ARG A 60 -8.98 -10.15 -1.50
N TYR A 61 -7.78 -9.69 -1.84
CA TYR A 61 -6.73 -10.54 -2.41
C TYR A 61 -6.35 -11.69 -1.48
N LEU A 62 -6.24 -11.44 -0.17
CA LEU A 62 -5.97 -12.48 0.83
C LEU A 62 -7.14 -13.45 1.02
N GLU A 63 -8.36 -13.04 0.68
CA GLU A 63 -9.52 -13.92 0.57
C GLU A 63 -9.62 -14.62 -0.79
N GLU A 64 -8.54 -14.62 -1.59
CA GLU A 64 -8.44 -15.28 -2.90
C GLU A 64 -9.42 -14.70 -3.94
N SER A 65 -9.91 -13.47 -3.74
CA SER A 65 -10.66 -12.75 -4.77
C SER A 65 -9.74 -12.28 -5.89
N ASP A 66 -10.22 -12.32 -7.14
CA ASP A 66 -9.56 -11.60 -8.23
C ASP A 66 -9.76 -10.09 -8.04
N VAL A 67 -8.64 -9.38 -7.87
CA VAL A 67 -8.60 -7.93 -7.66
C VAL A 67 -7.83 -7.21 -8.77
N SER A 68 -7.52 -7.89 -9.87
CA SER A 68 -6.68 -7.37 -10.94
C SER A 68 -7.18 -6.03 -11.50
N GLY A 69 -8.48 -5.91 -11.77
CA GLY A 69 -9.12 -4.68 -12.25
C GLY A 69 -9.10 -3.54 -11.23
N GLU A 70 -9.20 -3.86 -9.94
CA GLU A 70 -9.12 -2.88 -8.86
C GLU A 70 -7.71 -2.35 -8.67
N VAL A 71 -6.71 -3.23 -8.79
CA VAL A 71 -5.30 -2.84 -8.80
C VAL A 71 -5.02 -1.88 -9.95
N VAL A 72 -5.49 -2.18 -11.17
CA VAL A 72 -5.33 -1.28 -12.33
C VAL A 72 -6.00 0.07 -12.05
N SER A 73 -7.24 0.06 -11.57
CA SER A 73 -7.97 1.29 -11.25
C SER A 73 -7.29 2.12 -10.16
N TRP A 74 -6.73 1.45 -9.16
CA TRP A 74 -5.99 2.09 -8.08
C TRP A 74 -4.68 2.70 -8.60
N VAL A 75 -3.96 2.00 -9.48
CA VAL A 75 -2.74 2.50 -10.12
C VAL A 75 -3.03 3.77 -10.93
N GLU A 76 -4.10 3.81 -11.74
CA GLU A 76 -4.49 5.02 -12.48
C GLU A 76 -4.79 6.20 -11.56
N ARG A 77 -5.51 5.97 -10.45
CA ARG A 77 -5.78 7.02 -9.45
C ARG A 77 -4.49 7.51 -8.79
N ALA A 78 -3.63 6.60 -8.34
CA ALA A 78 -2.33 6.94 -7.76
C ALA A 78 -1.46 7.74 -8.73
N TYR A 79 -1.51 7.40 -10.02
CA TYR A 79 -0.80 8.08 -11.07
C TYR A 79 -1.38 9.47 -11.40
N SER A 80 -2.70 9.66 -11.29
CA SER A 80 -3.37 10.96 -11.53
C SER A 80 -3.03 12.03 -10.48
N VAL A 81 -2.66 11.62 -9.26
CA VAL A 81 -2.27 12.51 -8.17
C VAL A 81 -0.75 12.68 -8.07
N ARG A 82 0.01 12.21 -9.06
CA ARG A 82 1.47 12.31 -9.08
C ARG A 82 1.94 13.76 -9.25
N VAL A 83 3.14 14.10 -8.78
CA VAL A 83 3.71 15.46 -8.88
C VAL A 83 5.21 15.32 -9.16
N PHE A 84 5.66 15.81 -10.33
CA PHE A 84 7.02 15.69 -10.89
C PHE A 84 7.54 14.24 -11.05
N ASP A 85 7.99 13.87 -12.25
CA ASP A 85 8.26 12.45 -12.56
C ASP A 85 9.35 11.80 -11.69
N ARG A 86 10.38 12.55 -11.28
CA ARG A 86 11.53 11.99 -10.54
C ARG A 86 11.25 11.55 -9.09
N ILE A 87 10.24 12.13 -8.43
CA ILE A 87 9.98 11.89 -7.00
C ILE A 87 8.90 10.80 -6.83
N ASN A 88 8.14 10.52 -7.88
CA ASN A 88 6.97 9.65 -7.79
C ASN A 88 7.33 8.20 -7.47
N GLU A 89 8.44 7.66 -7.99
CA GLU A 89 8.87 6.29 -7.67
C GLU A 89 9.34 6.16 -6.22
N GLU A 90 10.15 7.12 -5.74
CA GLU A 90 10.65 7.14 -4.36
C GLU A 90 9.49 7.20 -3.37
N LEU A 91 8.47 8.02 -3.66
CA LEU A 91 7.27 8.14 -2.84
C LEU A 91 6.37 6.94 -2.89
N PHE A 92 6.24 6.33 -4.06
CA PHE A 92 5.51 5.09 -4.17
C PHE A 92 6.18 3.99 -3.35
N SER A 93 7.51 3.89 -3.45
CA SER A 93 8.32 2.96 -2.67
C SER A 93 8.20 3.23 -1.17
N LEU A 94 8.21 4.51 -0.75
CA LEU A 94 7.96 4.90 0.63
C LEU A 94 6.56 4.48 1.09
N ARG A 95 5.52 4.71 0.28
CA ARG A 95 4.14 4.32 0.58
C ARG A 95 4.05 2.82 0.86
N ILE A 96 4.57 2.01 -0.05
CA ILE A 96 4.58 0.54 0.08
C ILE A 96 5.35 0.10 1.33
N ARG A 97 6.55 0.64 1.55
CA ARG A 97 7.36 0.31 2.73
C ARG A 97 6.62 0.58 4.04
N LEU A 98 6.06 1.77 4.18
CA LEU A 98 5.32 2.15 5.40
C LEU A 98 4.03 1.35 5.57
N LEU A 99 3.39 0.95 4.47
CA LEU A 99 2.22 0.09 4.51
C LEU A 99 2.59 -1.30 5.06
N THR A 100 3.67 -1.87 4.55
CA THR A 100 4.23 -3.14 5.04
C THR A 100 4.57 -3.06 6.52
N GLU A 101 5.24 -2.00 6.97
CA GLU A 101 5.59 -1.81 8.38
C GLU A 101 4.35 -1.78 9.31
N VAL A 102 3.31 -1.04 8.92
CA VAL A 102 2.08 -0.96 9.71
C VAL A 102 1.34 -2.30 9.77
N ILE A 103 1.28 -3.02 8.65
CA ILE A 103 0.66 -4.34 8.57
C ILE A 103 1.46 -5.36 9.39
N ASP A 104 2.79 -5.35 9.28
CA ASP A 104 3.67 -6.25 10.03
C ASP A 104 3.52 -6.08 11.54
N ASN A 105 3.33 -4.86 12.02
CA ASN A 105 3.09 -4.60 13.44
C ASN A 105 1.76 -5.24 13.91
N GLU A 106 0.71 -5.19 13.09
CA GLU A 106 -0.54 -5.87 13.40
C GLU A 106 -0.40 -7.40 13.36
N LEU A 107 0.35 -7.94 12.40
CA LEU A 107 0.61 -9.37 12.32
C LEU A 107 1.40 -9.87 13.53
N LYS A 108 2.41 -9.13 13.98
CA LYS A 108 3.15 -9.42 15.22
C LYS A 108 2.23 -9.38 16.43
N PHE A 109 1.37 -8.38 16.55
CA PHE A 109 0.40 -8.31 17.64
C PHE A 109 -0.55 -9.51 17.65
N LEU A 110 -1.05 -9.95 16.49
CA LEU A 110 -1.88 -11.16 16.39
C LEU A 110 -1.11 -12.42 16.81
N ASN A 111 0.17 -12.51 16.47
CA ASN A 111 1.01 -13.64 16.88
C ASN A 111 1.30 -13.65 18.38
N GLU A 112 1.69 -12.49 18.95
CA GLU A 112 1.95 -12.32 20.38
C GLU A 112 0.71 -12.60 21.24
N THR A 113 -0.48 -12.29 20.71
CA THR A 113 -1.77 -12.59 21.38
C THR A 113 -2.30 -14.00 21.10
N GLY A 114 -1.54 -14.84 20.39
CA GLY A 114 -1.89 -16.24 20.11
C GLY A 114 -3.04 -16.42 19.14
N LYS A 115 -3.42 -15.38 18.39
CA LYS A 115 -4.49 -15.43 17.39
C LYS A 115 -4.05 -16.05 16.06
N ILE A 116 -2.76 -16.00 15.77
CA ILE A 116 -2.13 -16.68 14.63
C ILE A 116 -0.80 -17.31 15.06
N SER A 117 -0.43 -18.40 14.42
CA SER A 117 0.89 -19.02 14.56
C SER A 117 1.99 -18.19 13.87
N GLU A 118 3.25 -18.45 14.23
CA GLU A 118 4.40 -17.83 13.58
C GLU A 118 4.46 -18.19 12.08
N THR A 119 4.05 -19.42 11.73
CA THR A 119 3.98 -19.87 10.34
C THR A 119 2.93 -19.10 9.55
N GLU A 120 1.71 -18.91 10.09
CA GLU A 120 0.67 -18.12 9.45
C GLU A 120 1.07 -16.66 9.27
N MET A 121 1.75 -16.08 10.28
CA MET A 121 2.32 -14.75 10.18
C MET A 121 3.29 -14.66 8.99
N LYS A 122 4.32 -15.52 8.94
CA LYS A 122 5.34 -15.49 7.88
C LYS A 122 4.77 -15.69 6.49
N LEU A 123 3.82 -16.63 6.33
CA LEU A 123 3.15 -16.87 5.05
C LEU A 123 2.35 -15.64 4.60
N SER A 124 1.67 -14.99 5.54
CA SER A 124 0.90 -13.78 5.24
C SER A 124 1.80 -12.60 4.89
N GLN A 125 2.92 -12.43 5.59
CA GLN A 125 3.93 -11.42 5.25
C GLN A 125 4.49 -11.61 3.84
N ALA A 126 4.80 -12.85 3.46
CA ALA A 126 5.27 -13.17 2.12
C ALA A 126 4.20 -12.84 1.07
N ARG A 127 2.95 -13.24 1.31
CA ARG A 127 1.83 -13.01 0.39
C ARG A 127 1.49 -11.53 0.21
N ILE A 128 1.52 -10.76 1.31
CA ILE A 128 1.31 -9.31 1.29
C ILE A 128 2.46 -8.62 0.54
N SER A 129 3.70 -9.02 0.80
CA SER A 129 4.87 -8.47 0.11
C SER A 129 4.82 -8.73 -1.39
N GLU A 130 4.42 -9.94 -1.80
CA GLU A 130 4.22 -10.31 -3.20
C GLU A 130 3.18 -9.39 -3.86
N PHE A 131 2.00 -9.23 -3.25
CA PHE A 131 0.95 -8.34 -3.76
C PHE A 131 1.42 -6.89 -3.90
N LEU A 132 2.05 -6.34 -2.86
CA LEU A 132 2.52 -4.96 -2.88
C LEU A 132 3.62 -4.73 -3.91
N GLN A 133 4.46 -5.73 -4.16
CA GLN A 133 5.46 -5.69 -5.22
C GLN A 133 4.80 -5.70 -6.61
N GLN A 134 3.75 -6.50 -6.83
CA GLN A 134 2.99 -6.49 -8.10
C GLN A 134 2.34 -5.12 -8.35
N VAL A 135 1.76 -4.52 -7.31
CA VAL A 135 1.17 -3.17 -7.37
C VAL A 135 2.24 -2.12 -7.70
N LYS A 136 3.45 -2.23 -7.12
CA LYS A 136 4.59 -1.38 -7.46
C LYS A 136 5.02 -1.53 -8.91
N THR A 137 5.19 -2.75 -9.40
CA THR A 137 5.58 -3.02 -10.79
C THR A 137 4.59 -2.37 -11.76
N LYS A 138 3.29 -2.57 -11.56
CA LYS A 138 2.25 -1.96 -12.40
C LYS A 138 2.28 -0.43 -12.38
N TYR A 139 2.57 0.16 -11.22
CA TYR A 139 2.71 1.61 -11.12
C TYR A 139 3.92 2.14 -11.89
N ILE A 140 5.06 1.46 -11.83
CA ILE A 140 6.27 1.82 -12.59
C ILE A 140 6.02 1.69 -14.10
N GLU A 141 5.46 0.57 -14.55
CA GLU A 141 5.06 0.36 -15.96
C GLU A 141 4.14 1.48 -16.46
N ARG A 142 3.24 1.97 -15.59
CA ARG A 142 2.34 3.06 -15.92
C ARG A 142 3.06 4.42 -16.07
N ILE A 143 4.12 4.66 -15.30
CA ILE A 143 4.99 5.83 -15.48
C ILE A 143 5.76 5.73 -16.80
N ASP A 144 6.37 4.57 -17.07
CA ASP A 144 7.20 4.37 -18.26
C ASP A 144 6.40 4.51 -19.55
N SER A 145 5.22 3.90 -19.60
CA SER A 145 4.29 4.02 -20.74
C SER A 145 3.79 5.44 -21.00
N SER A 146 3.90 6.35 -20.03
CA SER A 146 3.55 7.76 -20.20
C SER A 146 4.70 8.68 -20.53
N SER A 147 5.93 8.23 -20.28
CA SER A 147 7.15 8.97 -20.60
C SER A 147 7.57 8.77 -22.06
N ASN A 148 6.87 7.89 -22.78
CA ASN A 148 7.07 7.57 -24.19
C ASN A 148 5.77 7.86 -24.98
N PRO A 149 5.48 9.13 -25.33
CA PRO A 149 4.26 9.49 -26.05
C PRO A 149 4.26 9.08 -27.54
N ASP A 150 5.36 8.55 -28.08
CA ASP A 150 5.50 8.21 -29.50
C ASP A 150 5.03 6.79 -29.84
N ILE A 151 3.75 6.48 -29.62
CA ILE A 151 3.05 5.41 -30.36
C ILE A 151 1.59 5.82 -30.55
N PHE A 152 1.32 6.81 -31.41
CA PHE A 152 0.12 6.90 -32.28
C PHE A 152 0.42 7.82 -33.45
#